data_AF-A0A2D4PB94-F1
#
_entry.id   AF-A0A2D4PB94-F1
#
_cell.length_a   1.000
_cell.length_b   1.000
_cell.length_c   1.000
_cell.angle_alpha   90.00
_cell.angle_beta   90.00
_cell.angle_gamma   90.00
#
_symmetry.space_group_name_H-M   'P 1'
#
loop_
_entity.id
_entity.type
_entity.pdbx_description
1 polymer ?
#
loop_
_entity_poly.entity_id
_entity_poly.type
_entity_poly.pdbx_seq_one_letter_code
_entity_poly.pdbx_strand_id
1 'polypeptide(L)'
;MESNTLGKAATLDELLNTCIKMFDDKGKLNGNNLPRTFLLMHRWYLSSTELANKLLSLYRNANGGNCSEIRLKICYFMRYWILEFPAEFNLDLGLVHLTEEFQELACHLGYEEHIHLIDISSIPSYDWMRRITQRKKTSKKGKACLLFDHLEPIELAEHLTFLEYKSFRRISFT
;
A
#
# COMPACT_ATOMS: atom_id res chain seq x y z
N MET A 1 10.55 24.10 -11.27
CA MET A 1 9.58 23.53 -12.23
C MET A 1 10.32 22.47 -13.03
N GLU A 2 10.52 21.28 -12.47
CA GLU A 2 11.06 20.16 -13.24
C GLU A 2 9.90 19.53 -14.01
N SER A 3 9.93 19.72 -15.32
CA SER A 3 9.02 19.11 -16.27
C SER A 3 9.10 17.59 -16.16
N ASN A 4 7.97 16.92 -15.93
CA ASN A 4 7.86 15.46 -16.01
C ASN A 4 8.35 14.98 -17.39
N THR A 5 9.60 14.49 -17.46
CA THR A 5 10.26 13.94 -18.65
C THR A 5 9.80 12.52 -18.98
N LEU A 6 8.60 12.14 -18.55
CA LEU A 6 8.08 10.81 -18.82
C LEU A 6 7.41 10.82 -20.20
N GLY A 7 8.05 10.18 -21.18
CA GLY A 7 7.48 10.03 -22.52
C GLY A 7 6.16 9.25 -22.51
N LYS A 8 5.36 9.37 -23.58
CA LYS A 8 4.04 8.72 -23.71
C LYS A 8 4.06 7.18 -23.60
N ALA A 9 5.23 6.55 -23.69
CA ALA A 9 5.43 5.11 -23.63
C ALA A 9 6.65 4.74 -22.77
N ALA A 10 6.76 5.34 -21.59
CA ALA A 10 7.83 4.98 -20.66
C ALA A 10 7.73 3.52 -20.23
N THR A 11 8.89 2.88 -20.12
CA THR A 11 8.98 1.51 -19.61
C THR A 11 8.70 1.46 -18.11
N LEU A 12 8.39 0.27 -17.59
CA LEU A 12 8.19 0.06 -16.16
C LEU A 12 9.41 0.50 -15.35
N ASP A 13 10.62 0.19 -15.82
CA ASP A 13 11.85 0.53 -15.10
C ASP A 13 12.14 2.04 -15.14
N GLU A 14 11.85 2.73 -16.24
CA GLU A 14 11.93 4.20 -16.30
C GLU A 14 10.94 4.87 -15.35
N LEU A 15 9.70 4.39 -15.32
CA LEU A 15 8.66 4.90 -14.44
C LEU A 15 9.02 4.68 -12.96
N LEU A 16 9.50 3.48 -12.61
CA LEU A 16 9.95 3.15 -11.26
C LEU A 16 11.12 4.03 -10.82
N ASN A 17 12.15 4.15 -11.67
CA ASN A 17 13.31 5.01 -11.38
C ASN A 17 12.91 6.48 -11.23
N THR A 18 11.94 6.95 -12.02
CA THR A 18 11.40 8.31 -11.90
C THR A 18 10.71 8.47 -10.54
N CYS A 19 9.86 7.53 -10.14
CA CYS A 19 9.19 7.57 -8.83
C CYS A 19 10.18 7.63 -7.67
N ILE A 20 11.26 6.83 -7.72
CA ILE A 20 12.31 6.82 -6.69
C ILE A 20 13.06 8.16 -6.62
N LYS A 21 13.40 8.74 -7.79
CA LYS A 21 14.16 10.00 -7.85
C LYS A 21 13.37 11.22 -7.38
N MET A 22 12.06 11.12 -7.29
CA MET A 22 11.19 12.23 -6.89
C MET A 22 11.21 12.55 -5.40
N PHE A 23 11.76 11.66 -4.58
CA PHE A 23 11.96 11.92 -3.16
C PHE A 23 13.19 12.82 -2.97
N ASP A 24 13.04 13.86 -2.15
CA ASP A 24 14.17 14.66 -1.70
C ASP A 24 15.02 13.91 -0.64
N ASP A 25 16.11 14.53 -0.19
CA ASP A 25 17.02 13.96 0.81
C ASP A 25 16.37 13.79 2.20
N LYS A 26 15.15 14.29 2.38
CA LYS A 26 14.34 14.15 3.62
C LYS A 26 13.16 13.19 3.43
N GLY A 27 13.04 12.54 2.26
CA GLY A 27 11.95 11.63 1.94
C GLY A 27 10.61 12.32 1.66
N LYS A 28 10.60 13.61 1.33
CA LYS A 28 9.38 14.34 0.94
C LYS A 28 9.18 14.35 -0.57
N LEU A 29 7.91 14.31 -0.97
CA LEU A 29 7.47 14.49 -2.35
C LEU A 29 7.10 15.94 -2.60
N ASN A 30 7.58 16.52 -3.70
CA ASN A 30 7.30 17.91 -4.10
C ASN A 30 5.90 18.09 -4.74
N GLY A 31 4.86 17.55 -4.12
CA GLY A 31 3.46 17.71 -4.54
C GLY A 31 3.09 16.98 -5.85
N ASN A 32 3.94 16.06 -6.32
CA ASN A 32 3.69 15.30 -7.54
C ASN A 32 3.07 13.94 -7.19
N ASN A 33 1.96 13.62 -7.85
CA ASN A 33 1.15 12.44 -7.57
C ASN A 33 1.66 11.16 -8.26
N LEU A 34 2.71 11.23 -9.08
CA LEU A 34 3.19 10.09 -9.86
C LEU A 34 3.50 8.84 -9.01
N PRO A 35 4.24 8.91 -7.88
CA PRO A 35 4.49 7.73 -7.04
C PRO A 35 3.21 7.12 -6.49
N ARG A 36 2.25 7.97 -6.08
CA ARG A 36 0.94 7.53 -5.61
C ARG A 36 0.13 6.84 -6.70
N THR A 37 0.07 7.43 -7.89
CA THR A 37 -0.63 6.86 -9.04
C THR A 37 -0.01 5.55 -9.50
N PHE A 38 1.33 5.48 -9.52
CA PHE A 38 2.05 4.25 -9.84
C PHE A 38 1.71 3.14 -8.84
N LEU A 39 1.81 3.40 -7.54
CA LEU A 39 1.48 2.43 -6.50
C LEU A 39 0.00 2.03 -6.51
N LEU A 40 -0.91 2.93 -6.84
CA LEU A 40 -2.34 2.58 -6.96
C LEU A 40 -2.62 1.67 -8.16
N MET A 41 -1.87 1.82 -9.25
CA MET A 41 -2.16 1.17 -10.53
C MET A 41 -1.24 0.00 -10.87
N HIS A 42 -0.15 -0.21 -10.13
CA HIS A 42 0.88 -1.19 -10.52
C HIS A 42 0.33 -2.60 -10.74
N ARG A 43 -0.66 -3.03 -9.96
CA ARG A 43 -1.31 -4.34 -10.07
C ARG A 43 -2.02 -4.61 -11.39
N TRP A 44 -2.23 -3.61 -12.24
CA TRP A 44 -2.74 -3.78 -13.60
C TRP A 44 -1.71 -4.37 -14.56
N TYR A 45 -0.42 -4.24 -14.26
CA TYR A 45 0.67 -4.64 -15.16
C TYR A 45 1.85 -5.33 -14.45
N LEU A 46 1.86 -5.37 -13.11
CA LEU A 46 2.92 -5.95 -12.28
C LEU A 46 2.38 -6.31 -10.89
N SER A 47 2.67 -7.50 -10.35
CA SER A 47 2.26 -7.82 -8.98
C SER A 47 3.06 -7.02 -7.93
N SER A 48 2.47 -6.83 -6.74
CA SER A 48 3.16 -6.13 -5.64
C SER A 48 4.46 -6.84 -5.24
N THR A 49 4.47 -8.17 -5.24
CA THR A 49 5.68 -8.96 -4.93
C THR A 49 6.78 -8.81 -6.00
N GLU A 50 6.42 -8.76 -7.29
CA GLU A 50 7.40 -8.48 -8.36
C GLU A 50 7.95 -7.05 -8.27
N LEU A 51 7.10 -6.07 -7.91
CA LEU A 51 7.54 -4.69 -7.67
C LEU A 51 8.54 -4.61 -6.51
N ALA A 52 8.21 -5.22 -5.38
CA ALA A 52 9.09 -5.27 -4.21
C ALA A 52 10.42 -5.98 -4.54
N ASN A 53 10.39 -7.07 -5.30
CA ASN A 53 11.60 -7.76 -5.78
C ASN A 53 12.46 -6.88 -6.70
N LYS A 54 11.85 -6.10 -7.59
CA LYS A 54 12.58 -5.13 -8.43
C LYS A 54 13.26 -4.07 -7.56
N LEU A 55 12.57 -3.53 -6.56
CA LEU A 55 13.14 -2.56 -5.60
C LEU A 55 14.31 -3.17 -4.82
N LEU A 56 14.16 -4.41 -4.32
CA LEU A 56 15.21 -5.13 -3.62
C LEU A 56 16.44 -5.36 -4.52
N SER A 57 16.21 -5.73 -5.78
CA SER A 57 17.27 -5.91 -6.78
C SER A 57 18.00 -4.59 -7.08
N LEU A 58 17.28 -3.48 -7.22
CA LEU A 58 17.87 -2.15 -7.39
C LEU A 58 18.71 -1.74 -6.17
N TYR A 59 18.20 -2.01 -4.96
CA TYR A 59 18.90 -1.71 -3.72
C TYR A 59 20.20 -2.51 -3.57
N ARG A 60 20.15 -3.81 -3.88
CA ARG A 60 21.30 -4.72 -3.88
C ARG A 60 22.36 -4.29 -4.90
N ASN A 61 21.92 -4.01 -6.13
CA ASN A 61 22.80 -3.73 -7.26
C ASN A 61 23.30 -2.28 -7.32
N ALA A 62 22.80 -1.38 -6.46
CA ALA A 62 23.28 -0.01 -6.37
C ALA A 62 24.78 0.01 -6.02
N ASN A 63 25.59 0.43 -6.98
CA ASN A 63 27.05 0.51 -6.87
C ASN A 63 27.57 1.86 -7.39
N GLY A 64 28.81 2.23 -7.03
CA GLY A 64 29.43 3.51 -7.40
C GLY A 64 29.21 4.64 -6.39
N GLY A 65 29.63 5.86 -6.74
CA GLY A 65 29.72 7.01 -5.82
C GLY A 65 28.39 7.49 -5.24
N ASN A 66 27.27 7.26 -5.95
CA ASN A 66 25.93 7.70 -5.53
C ASN A 66 25.08 6.55 -4.96
N CYS A 67 25.69 5.40 -4.63
CA CYS A 67 24.94 4.21 -4.22
C CYS A 67 24.15 4.44 -2.93
N SER A 68 24.70 5.18 -1.97
CA SER A 68 24.06 5.47 -0.69
C SER A 68 22.79 6.32 -0.86
N GLU A 69 22.85 7.33 -1.74
CA GLU A 69 21.71 8.20 -2.04
C GLU A 69 20.58 7.43 -2.73
N ILE A 70 20.93 6.59 -3.71
CA ILE A 70 19.94 5.76 -4.43
C ILE A 70 19.27 4.78 -3.45
N ARG A 71 20.05 4.10 -2.62
CA ARG A 71 19.54 3.18 -1.59
C ARG A 71 18.58 3.88 -0.64
N LEU A 72 18.95 5.06 -0.14
CA LEU A 72 18.10 5.85 0.74
C LEU A 72 16.78 6.27 0.05
N LYS A 73 16.83 6.72 -1.21
CA LYS A 73 15.63 7.05 -2.00
C LYS A 73 14.72 5.85 -2.23
N ILE A 74 15.28 4.66 -2.44
CA ILE A 74 14.50 3.41 -2.49
C ILE A 74 13.78 3.16 -1.16
N CYS A 75 14.48 3.34 -0.02
CA CYS A 75 13.87 3.21 1.29
C CYS A 75 12.76 4.24 1.54
N TYR A 76 12.91 5.48 1.07
CA TYR A 76 11.84 6.47 1.13
C TYR A 76 10.62 6.08 0.29
N PHE A 77 10.83 5.54 -0.90
CA PHE A 77 9.74 5.02 -1.72
C PHE A 77 9.02 3.84 -1.05
N MET A 78 9.77 2.89 -0.48
CA MET A 78 9.21 1.77 0.30
C MET A 78 8.42 2.27 1.51
N ARG A 79 8.98 3.21 2.29
CA ARG A 79 8.29 3.84 3.41
C ARG A 79 6.99 4.51 2.98
N TYR A 80 7.03 5.25 1.87
CA TYR A 80 5.84 5.89 1.32
C TYR A 80 4.77 4.86 0.93
N TRP A 81 5.17 3.76 0.30
CA TRP A 81 4.26 2.66 -0.04
C TRP A 81 3.61 2.03 1.20
N ILE A 82 4.41 1.73 2.23
CA ILE A 82 3.93 1.17 3.51
C ILE A 82 2.92 2.11 4.18
N LEU A 83 3.20 3.42 4.20
CA LEU A 83 2.34 4.41 4.86
C LEU A 83 1.04 4.69 4.10
N GLU A 84 1.08 4.75 2.77
CA GLU A 84 -0.11 5.03 1.96
C GLU A 84 -1.00 3.79 1.78
N PHE A 85 -0.40 2.60 1.69
CA PHE A 85 -1.12 1.34 1.41
C PHE A 85 -0.78 0.23 2.43
N PRO A 86 -0.98 0.47 3.73
CA PRO A 86 -0.58 -0.48 4.80
C PRO A 86 -1.32 -1.83 4.73
N ALA A 87 -2.53 -1.85 4.16
CA ALA A 87 -3.30 -3.08 4.00
C ALA A 87 -2.60 -4.08 3.07
N GLU A 88 -1.85 -3.64 2.06
CA GLU A 88 -1.09 -4.54 1.18
C GLU A 88 -0.05 -5.35 1.97
N PHE A 89 0.70 -4.68 2.85
CA PHE A 89 1.74 -5.28 3.68
C PHE A 89 1.21 -6.11 4.85
N ASN A 90 -0.08 -6.01 5.20
CA ASN A 90 -0.69 -6.89 6.20
C ASN A 90 -1.37 -8.12 5.57
N LEU A 91 -1.89 -7.99 4.35
CA LEU A 91 -2.71 -9.01 3.71
C LEU A 91 -1.90 -9.95 2.81
N ASP A 92 -0.82 -9.48 2.20
CA ASP A 92 0.05 -10.24 1.30
C ASP A 92 1.31 -10.76 2.03
N LEU A 93 1.37 -12.06 2.30
CA LEU A 93 2.50 -12.71 2.95
C LEU A 93 3.80 -12.63 2.13
N GLY A 94 3.70 -12.52 0.81
CA GLY A 94 4.87 -12.37 -0.06
C GLY A 94 5.52 -11.00 0.12
N LEU A 95 4.72 -9.95 0.29
CA LEU A 95 5.24 -8.62 0.61
C LEU A 95 5.89 -8.57 2.00
N VAL A 96 5.27 -9.21 3.00
CA VAL A 96 5.84 -9.33 4.36
C VAL A 96 7.23 -9.96 4.29
N HIS A 97 7.35 -11.09 3.60
CA HIS A 97 8.63 -11.78 3.48
C HIS A 97 9.68 -10.92 2.76
N LEU A 98 9.31 -10.25 1.66
CA LEU A 98 10.22 -9.36 0.93
C LEU A 98 10.65 -8.16 1.76
N THR A 99 9.80 -7.63 2.63
CA THR A 99 10.21 -6.56 3.55
C THR A 99 11.21 -7.05 4.60
N GLU A 100 11.07 -8.26 5.11
CA GLU A 100 12.05 -8.90 6.00
C GLU A 100 13.40 -9.08 5.29
N GLU A 101 13.39 -9.64 4.06
CA GLU A 101 14.61 -9.76 3.24
C GLU A 101 15.28 -8.41 2.98
N PHE A 102 14.49 -7.36 2.77
CA PHE A 102 15.01 -6.01 2.56
C PHE A 102 15.72 -5.48 3.82
N GLN A 103 15.13 -5.68 4.99
CA GLN A 103 15.71 -5.29 6.27
C GLN A 103 16.99 -6.08 6.58
N GLU A 104 17.00 -7.39 6.33
CA GLU A 104 18.19 -8.24 6.48
C GLU A 104 19.34 -7.77 5.56
N LEU A 105 19.03 -7.45 4.31
CA LEU A 105 20.02 -6.93 3.36
C LEU A 105 20.56 -5.55 3.80
N ALA A 106 19.69 -4.67 4.30
CA ALA A 106 20.12 -3.37 4.84
C ALA A 106 21.04 -3.53 6.06
N CYS A 107 20.71 -4.47 6.96
CA CYS A 107 21.53 -4.82 8.11
C CYS A 107 22.91 -5.36 7.68
N HIS A 108 22.95 -6.29 6.72
CA HIS A 108 24.20 -6.86 6.22
C HIS A 108 25.12 -5.81 5.58
N LEU A 109 24.53 -4.79 4.95
CA LEU A 109 25.26 -3.67 4.33
C LEU A 109 25.62 -2.55 5.33
N GLY A 110 25.19 -2.65 6.60
CA GLY A 110 25.47 -1.66 7.65
C GLY A 110 24.58 -0.40 7.62
N TYR A 111 23.42 -0.46 6.97
CA TYR A 111 22.47 0.66 6.92
C TYR A 111 21.33 0.50 7.94
N GLU A 112 21.63 0.69 9.23
CA GLU A 112 20.64 0.56 10.31
C GLU A 112 19.45 1.53 10.15
N GLU A 113 19.71 2.78 9.75
CA GLU A 113 18.67 3.78 9.49
C GLU A 113 17.66 3.34 8.43
N HIS A 114 18.08 2.53 7.45
CA HIS A 114 17.18 2.03 6.41
C HIS A 114 16.20 0.99 6.93
N ILE A 115 16.59 0.22 7.96
CA ILE A 115 15.73 -0.79 8.59
C ILE A 115 14.49 -0.12 9.19
N HIS A 116 14.69 1.00 9.89
CA HIS A 116 13.62 1.79 10.49
C HIS A 116 12.67 2.43 9.46
N LEU A 117 13.14 2.67 8.23
CA LEU A 117 12.28 3.20 7.16
C LEU A 117 11.32 2.16 6.60
N ILE A 118 11.67 0.87 6.68
CA ILE A 118 10.91 -0.27 6.09
C ILE A 118 10.25 -1.09 7.20
N ASP A 119 10.05 -0.51 8.38
CA ASP A 119 9.39 -1.20 9.49
C ASP A 119 7.88 -1.32 9.27
N ILE A 120 7.40 -2.57 9.21
CA ILE A 120 5.98 -2.92 9.10
C ILE A 120 5.35 -3.35 10.43
N SER A 121 6.13 -3.41 11.53
CA SER A 121 5.64 -3.89 12.83
C SER A 121 4.54 -3.02 13.43
N SER A 122 4.50 -1.73 13.06
CA SER A 122 3.50 -0.76 13.50
C SER A 122 2.18 -0.82 12.73
N ILE A 123 2.09 -1.63 11.66
CA ILE A 123 0.88 -1.73 10.84
C ILE A 123 -0.23 -2.44 11.62
N PRO A 124 -1.43 -1.83 11.77
CA PRO A 124 -2.55 -2.50 12.42
C PRO A 124 -3.07 -3.68 11.59
N SER A 125 -3.76 -4.63 12.21
CA SER A 125 -4.38 -5.74 11.45
C SER A 125 -5.50 -5.23 10.53
N TYR A 126 -5.43 -5.65 9.26
CA TYR A 126 -6.44 -5.43 8.22
C TYR A 126 -7.25 -6.70 7.93
N ASP A 127 -7.22 -7.70 8.82
CA ASP A 127 -7.93 -8.98 8.61
C ASP A 127 -9.44 -8.81 8.38
N TRP A 128 -10.04 -7.71 8.87
CA TRP A 128 -11.44 -7.35 8.64
C TRP A 128 -11.77 -7.03 7.17
N MET A 129 -10.75 -6.71 6.35
CA MET A 129 -10.86 -6.52 4.90
C MET A 129 -10.80 -7.84 4.13
N ARG A 130 -10.28 -8.93 4.72
CA ARG A 130 -10.36 -10.26 4.09
C ARG A 130 -11.84 -10.59 3.86
N ARG A 131 -12.14 -11.30 2.76
CA ARG A 131 -13.51 -11.70 2.40
C ARG A 131 -14.07 -12.68 3.44
N ILE A 132 -14.56 -12.17 4.56
CA ILE A 132 -15.30 -12.94 5.54
C ILE A 132 -16.73 -13.04 5.01
N THR A 133 -17.09 -14.22 4.51
CA THR A 133 -18.50 -14.57 4.26
C THR A 133 -19.30 -14.25 5.52
N GLN A 134 -20.28 -13.34 5.42
CA GLN A 134 -21.24 -13.15 6.50
C GLN A 134 -21.97 -14.48 6.70
N ARG A 135 -21.57 -15.25 7.71
CA ARG A 135 -22.34 -16.42 8.14
C ARG A 135 -23.63 -15.87 8.76
N LYS A 136 -24.69 -15.79 7.97
CA LYS A 136 -26.04 -15.58 8.50
C LYS A 136 -26.30 -16.73 9.47
N LYS A 137 -26.35 -16.43 10.78
CA LYS A 137 -27.01 -17.32 11.74
C LYS A 137 -28.43 -17.52 11.23
N THR A 138 -28.92 -18.75 11.23
CA THR A 138 -30.29 -19.10 10.81
C THR A 138 -31.28 -18.35 11.68
N SER A 139 -31.76 -17.19 11.20
CA SER A 139 -32.78 -16.42 11.90
C SER A 139 -34.15 -17.04 11.62
N LYS A 140 -34.92 -17.30 12.67
CA LYS A 140 -36.36 -17.53 12.54
C LYS A 140 -36.96 -16.23 11.99
N LYS A 141 -37.40 -16.24 10.72
CA LYS A 141 -37.80 -15.08 9.88
C LYS A 141 -38.91 -14.15 10.43
N GLY A 142 -39.35 -14.27 11.68
CA GLY A 142 -40.55 -13.59 12.18
C GLY A 142 -40.36 -12.30 13.00
N LYS A 143 -39.13 -11.94 13.43
CA LYS A 143 -38.95 -10.87 14.44
C LYS A 143 -38.55 -9.49 13.89
N ALA A 144 -38.13 -9.39 12.63
CA ALA A 144 -37.71 -8.10 12.08
C ALA A 144 -38.91 -7.21 11.69
N CYS A 145 -40.03 -7.81 11.24
CA CYS A 145 -41.13 -7.06 10.62
C CYS A 145 -41.81 -6.07 11.57
N LEU A 146 -42.07 -6.45 12.83
CA LEU A 146 -42.75 -5.58 13.80
C LEU A 146 -41.91 -4.40 14.28
N LEU A 147 -40.58 -4.47 14.13
CA LEU A 147 -39.68 -3.39 14.51
C LEU A 147 -39.59 -2.31 13.43
N PHE A 148 -39.82 -2.67 12.16
CA PHE A 148 -39.86 -1.71 11.06
C PHE A 148 -41.05 -0.74 11.18
N ASP A 149 -42.19 -1.20 11.70
CA ASP A 149 -43.40 -0.40 11.84
C ASP A 149 -43.27 0.72 12.90
N HIS A 150 -42.25 0.64 13.77
CA HIS A 150 -41.98 1.61 14.84
C HIS A 150 -40.68 2.40 14.63
N LEU A 151 -39.93 2.10 13.56
CA LEU A 151 -38.66 2.77 13.28
C LEU A 151 -38.93 4.05 12.49
N GLU A 152 -38.32 5.16 12.91
CA GLU A 152 -38.46 6.39 12.13
C GLU A 152 -37.77 6.25 10.76
N PRO A 153 -38.32 6.84 9.68
CA PRO A 153 -37.71 6.75 8.36
C PRO A 153 -36.24 7.21 8.30
N ILE A 154 -35.88 8.18 9.14
CA ILE A 154 -34.50 8.68 9.25
C ILE A 154 -33.56 7.63 9.86
N GLU A 155 -33.97 6.98 10.95
CA GLU A 155 -33.20 5.91 11.59
C GLU A 155 -33.01 4.72 10.64
N LEU A 156 -34.03 4.39 9.84
CA LEU A 156 -33.90 3.36 8.81
C LEU A 156 -32.86 3.75 7.75
N ALA A 157 -32.91 4.99 7.26
CA ALA A 157 -31.96 5.49 6.28
C ALA A 157 -30.52 5.48 6.81
N GLU A 158 -30.32 5.85 8.09
CA GLU A 158 -29.02 5.77 8.76
C GLU A 158 -28.50 4.34 8.84
N HIS A 159 -29.33 3.38 9.23
CA HIS A 159 -28.95 1.97 9.29
C HIS A 159 -28.57 1.40 7.91
N LEU A 160 -29.33 1.72 6.87
CA LEU A 160 -29.01 1.29 5.50
C LEU A 160 -27.70 1.93 5.02
N THR A 161 -27.53 3.23 5.22
CA THR A 161 -26.29 3.96 4.88
C THR A 161 -25.09 3.37 5.60
N PHE A 162 -25.23 3.03 6.88
CA PHE A 162 -24.17 2.39 7.65
C PHE A 162 -23.80 1.01 7.09
N LEU A 163 -24.79 0.19 6.72
CA LEU A 163 -24.55 -1.14 6.13
C LEU A 163 -23.85 -1.03 4.77
N GLU A 164 -24.28 -0.10 3.92
CA GLU A 164 -23.62 0.19 2.64
C GLU A 164 -22.20 0.69 2.84
N TYR A 165 -21.99 1.67 3.72
CA TYR A 165 -20.67 2.20 4.05
C TYR A 165 -19.74 1.10 4.58
N LYS A 166 -20.23 0.27 5.49
CA LYS A 166 -19.47 -0.88 6.03
C LYS A 166 -19.08 -1.87 4.94
N SER A 167 -19.93 -2.06 3.93
CA SER A 167 -19.62 -2.91 2.77
C SER A 167 -18.62 -2.23 1.84
N PHE A 168 -18.83 -0.96 1.50
CA PHE A 168 -18.02 -0.18 0.56
C PHE A 168 -16.56 -0.05 1.02
N ARG A 169 -16.33 0.14 2.32
CA ARG A 169 -14.98 0.21 2.90
C ARG A 169 -14.13 -1.06 2.76
N ARG A 170 -14.73 -2.19 2.40
CA ARG A 170 -14.00 -3.45 2.15
C ARG A 170 -13.54 -3.57 0.70
N ILE A 171 -14.02 -2.68 -0.19
CA ILE A 171 -13.56 -2.63 -1.57
C ILE A 171 -12.22 -1.91 -1.56
N SER A 172 -11.17 -2.63 -1.95
CA SER A 172 -9.82 -2.09 -2.14
C SER A 172 -9.56 -1.86 -3.63
N PHE A 173 -8.88 -0.77 -3.96
CA PHE A 173 -8.36 -0.51 -5.32
C PHE A 173 -7.03 -1.23 -5.58
N THR A 174 -6.37 -1.67 -4.51
CA THR A 174 -5.20 -2.54 -4.53
C THR A 174 -5.61 -3.97 -4.30
#